data_AF-A0A167E5Z6-F1
#
_entry.id   AF-A0A167E5Z6-F1
#
_cell.length_a   1.000
_cell.length_b   1.000
_cell.length_c   1.000
_cell.angle_alpha   90.00
_cell.angle_beta   90.00
_cell.angle_gamma   90.00
#
_symmetry.space_group_name_H-M   'P 1'
#
loop_
_entity.id
_entity.type
_entity.pdbx_description
1 polymer ?
#
loop_
_entity_poly.entity_id
_entity_poly.type
_entity_poly.pdbx_seq_one_letter_code
_entity_poly.pdbx_strand_id
1 'polypeptide(L)'
;MSPSLPLNKVVTHGQLRIGFVAGHSVIPNSDPDALLITARQLDVDMLIWGGSHRVEAYQLEGKFFISPGSATGAFTTGWPEEDVDDETDAANGADVDNTDDHTTESNGTNSTKPPTSTDNDGQTTTTIDSDNKTGDNDDDADDDEHLDSTTPSFCLLDIQGSVCVLYIYSLIDGEVKVDKVSYRKDSP
;
A
#
# COMPACT_ATOMS: atom_id res chain seq x y z
N MET A 1 5.75 38.33 -1.97
CA MET A 1 5.38 37.32 -0.96
C MET A 1 4.86 36.11 -1.70
N SER A 2 5.59 35.00 -1.70
CA SER A 2 5.07 33.73 -2.21
C SER A 2 3.95 33.26 -1.27
N PRO A 3 2.77 32.87 -1.76
CA PRO A 3 1.76 32.27 -0.90
C PRO A 3 2.32 30.97 -0.30
N SER A 4 2.44 30.90 1.03
CA SER A 4 2.80 29.65 1.70
C SER A 4 1.56 28.76 1.71
N LEU A 5 1.62 27.62 1.03
CA LEU A 5 0.58 26.60 1.13
C LEU A 5 0.55 26.04 2.56
N PRO A 6 -0.63 25.76 3.12
CA PRO A 6 -0.71 25.17 4.45
C PRO A 6 -0.15 23.74 4.43
N LEU A 7 0.50 23.33 5.52
CA LEU A 7 1.08 21.98 5.66
C LEU A 7 0.02 20.88 5.67
N ASN A 8 -1.16 21.21 6.20
CA ASN A 8 -2.32 20.33 6.20
C ASN A 8 -3.60 21.13 5.94
N LYS A 9 -4.65 20.42 5.51
CA LYS A 9 -5.99 20.97 5.31
C LYS A 9 -7.00 19.91 5.73
N VAL A 10 -8.01 20.31 6.49
CA VAL A 10 -9.19 19.46 6.73
C VAL A 10 -10.38 20.06 5.98
N VAL A 11 -11.10 19.21 5.27
CA VAL A 11 -12.38 19.54 4.64
C VAL A 11 -13.46 18.58 5.13
N THR A 12 -14.70 19.04 5.12
CA THR A 12 -15.85 18.20 5.49
C THR A 12 -16.77 18.10 4.29
N HIS A 13 -17.14 16.89 3.91
CA HIS A 13 -18.10 16.62 2.86
C HIS A 13 -19.09 15.56 3.34
N GLY A 14 -20.38 15.88 3.37
CA GLY A 14 -21.38 15.03 4.00
C GLY A 14 -21.07 14.82 5.49
N GLN A 15 -20.89 13.56 5.89
CA GLN A 15 -20.57 13.16 7.27
C GLN A 15 -19.08 12.80 7.46
N LEU A 16 -18.27 12.97 6.40
CA LEU A 16 -16.86 12.60 6.38
C LEU A 16 -15.97 13.84 6.53
N ARG A 17 -15.02 13.74 7.45
CA ARG A 17 -13.91 14.67 7.59
C ARG A 17 -12.68 14.10 6.89
N ILE A 18 -12.13 14.87 5.97
CA ILE A 18 -11.04 14.47 5.10
C ILE A 18 -9.85 15.38 5.35
N GLY A 19 -8.75 14.79 5.80
CA GLY A 19 -7.47 15.46 6.00
C GLY A 19 -6.58 15.31 4.78
N PHE A 20 -5.85 16.36 4.44
CA PHE A 20 -4.77 16.35 3.47
C PHE A 20 -3.48 16.70 4.19
N VAL A 21 -2.44 15.90 3.99
CA VAL A 21 -1.10 16.14 4.51
C VAL A 21 -0.07 15.88 3.44
N ALA A 22 1.01 16.65 3.42
CA ALA A 22 2.17 16.30 2.60
C ALA A 22 3.00 15.25 3.33
N GLY A 23 3.40 14.16 2.68
CA GLY A 23 4.06 13.02 3.34
C GLY A 23 5.37 13.35 4.03
N HIS A 24 6.10 14.38 3.57
CA HIS A 24 7.32 14.84 4.25
C HIS A 24 7.10 15.36 5.68
N SER A 25 5.85 15.60 6.10
CA SER A 25 5.48 16.00 7.46
C SER A 25 5.24 14.82 8.41
N VAL A 26 5.18 13.59 7.89
CA VAL A 26 4.94 12.36 8.65
C VAL A 26 6.24 11.56 8.70
N ILE A 27 6.70 11.25 9.92
CA ILE A 27 7.96 10.54 10.17
C ILE A 27 7.69 9.38 11.13
N PRO A 28 8.06 8.13 10.79
CA PRO A 28 8.68 7.71 9.53
C PRO A 28 7.76 7.88 8.31
N ASN A 29 8.34 8.02 7.12
CA ASN A 29 7.55 8.17 5.89
C ASN A 29 6.80 6.87 5.59
N SER A 30 5.56 6.97 5.09
CA SER A 30 4.67 5.84 4.79
C SER A 30 4.40 4.88 5.97
N ASP A 31 4.72 5.25 7.21
CA ASP A 31 4.45 4.42 8.39
C ASP A 31 2.95 4.46 8.76
N PRO A 32 2.23 3.32 8.78
CA PRO A 32 0.80 3.29 9.08
C PRO A 32 0.44 3.87 10.46
N ASP A 33 1.28 3.64 11.47
CA ASP A 33 1.07 4.14 12.84
C ASP A 33 1.26 5.67 12.91
N ALA A 34 2.28 6.23 12.26
CA ALA A 34 2.49 7.67 12.18
C ALA A 34 1.36 8.38 11.41
N LEU A 35 0.87 7.79 10.32
CA LEU A 35 -0.29 8.27 9.58
C LEU A 35 -1.56 8.23 10.45
N LEU A 36 -1.77 7.14 11.20
CA LEU A 36 -2.89 6.99 12.12
C LEU A 36 -2.86 8.04 13.24
N ILE A 37 -1.70 8.31 13.82
CA ILE A 37 -1.52 9.38 14.81
C ILE A 37 -1.90 10.73 14.19
N THR A 38 -1.44 11.01 12.98
CA THR A 38 -1.77 12.24 12.25
C THR A 38 -3.28 12.36 11.99
N ALA A 39 -3.93 11.28 11.57
CA ALA A 39 -5.36 11.24 11.32
C ALA A 39 -6.18 11.48 12.61
N ARG A 40 -5.72 10.94 13.75
CA ARG A 40 -6.31 11.20 15.07
C ARG A 40 -6.10 12.65 15.51
N GLN A 41 -4.92 13.22 15.31
CA GLN A 41 -4.63 14.62 15.64
C GLN A 41 -5.50 15.61 14.85
N LEU A 42 -5.71 15.34 13.56
CA LEU A 42 -6.59 16.15 12.71
C LEU A 42 -8.08 15.83 12.90
N ASP A 43 -8.37 14.77 13.65
CA ASP A 43 -9.72 14.25 13.91
C ASP A 43 -10.50 14.01 12.60
N VAL A 44 -9.87 13.25 11.69
CA VAL A 44 -10.42 12.95 10.36
C VAL A 44 -10.85 11.49 10.26
N ASP A 45 -11.86 11.25 9.42
CA ASP A 45 -12.31 9.90 9.05
C ASP A 45 -11.47 9.35 7.90
N MET A 46 -11.00 10.25 7.04
CA MET A 46 -10.16 9.93 5.89
C MET A 46 -8.89 10.77 5.90
N LEU A 47 -7.73 10.18 5.65
CA LEU A 47 -6.46 10.89 5.50
C LEU A 47 -5.89 10.63 4.10
N ILE A 48 -5.67 11.70 3.35
CA ILE A 48 -5.00 11.70 2.06
C ILE A 48 -3.59 12.24 2.25
N TRP A 49 -2.58 11.43 1.92
CA TRP A 49 -1.18 11.86 1.90
C TRP A 49 -0.58 11.63 0.51
N GLY A 50 0.63 12.13 0.31
CA GLY A 50 1.41 11.89 -0.90
C GLY A 50 2.89 11.98 -0.63
N GLY A 51 3.72 11.70 -1.64
CA GLY A 51 5.19 11.73 -1.53
C GLY A 51 5.85 10.35 -1.64
N SER A 52 5.11 9.25 -1.44
CA SER A 52 5.59 7.90 -1.79
C SER A 52 5.64 7.67 -3.31
N HIS A 53 4.80 8.40 -4.05
CA HIS A 53 4.51 8.20 -5.46
C HIS A 53 3.88 6.83 -5.79
N ARG A 54 3.52 6.06 -4.76
CA ARG A 54 2.80 4.79 -4.87
C ARG A 54 1.34 4.99 -4.51
N VAL A 55 0.48 4.22 -5.17
CA VAL A 55 -0.95 4.19 -4.85
C VAL A 55 -1.14 3.30 -3.64
N GLU A 56 -1.83 3.81 -2.63
CA GLU A 56 -2.21 3.03 -1.45
C GLU A 56 -3.64 3.41 -1.06
N ALA A 57 -4.45 2.41 -0.71
CA ALA A 57 -5.80 2.63 -0.20
C ALA A 57 -6.13 1.54 0.83
N TYR A 58 -6.18 1.88 2.11
CA TYR A 58 -6.41 0.90 3.17
C TYR A 58 -7.22 1.49 4.32
N GLN A 59 -7.86 0.61 5.09
CA GLN A 59 -8.59 0.98 6.31
C GLN A 59 -7.80 0.54 7.53
N LEU A 60 -7.60 1.45 8.48
CA LEU A 60 -6.95 1.17 9.75
C LEU A 60 -7.73 1.85 10.87
N GLU A 61 -8.15 1.07 11.86
CA GLU A 61 -8.97 1.50 13.00
C GLU A 61 -10.19 2.37 12.63
N GLY A 62 -10.95 1.94 11.62
CA GLY A 62 -12.15 2.68 11.19
C GLY A 62 -11.88 3.95 10.39
N LYS A 63 -10.61 4.32 10.15
CA LYS A 63 -10.20 5.44 9.29
C LYS A 63 -9.73 4.93 7.94
N PHE A 64 -9.93 5.75 6.90
CA PHE A 64 -9.54 5.42 5.53
C PHE A 64 -8.34 6.23 5.06
N PHE A 65 -7.31 5.53 4.62
CA PHE A 65 -6.01 6.07 4.24
C PHE A 65 -5.87 5.95 2.72
N ILE A 66 -5.54 7.07 2.05
CA ILE A 66 -5.36 7.13 0.60
C ILE A 66 -4.06 7.85 0.23
N SER A 67 -3.18 7.19 -0.53
CA SER A 67 -2.15 7.82 -1.35
C SER A 67 -2.56 7.72 -2.83
N PRO A 68 -2.73 8.84 -3.56
CA PRO A 68 -3.13 8.82 -4.96
C PRO A 68 -1.99 8.50 -5.93
N GLY A 69 -0.77 8.26 -5.43
CA GLY A 69 0.42 8.10 -6.25
C GLY A 69 0.89 9.41 -6.90
N SER A 70 1.43 9.30 -8.10
CA SER A 70 1.96 10.43 -8.89
C SER A 70 1.26 10.51 -10.23
N ALA A 71 0.49 11.57 -10.47
CA ALA A 71 -0.27 11.72 -11.73
C ALA A 71 0.60 11.76 -12.99
N THR A 72 1.89 12.06 -12.84
CA THR A 72 2.85 12.13 -13.96
C THR A 72 3.83 10.95 -13.97
N GLY A 73 3.75 10.03 -13.02
CA GLY A 73 4.76 8.97 -12.85
C GLY A 73 6.15 9.52 -12.52
N ALA A 74 6.22 10.63 -11.77
CA ALA A 74 7.51 11.19 -11.38
C ALA A 74 8.29 10.20 -10.50
N PHE A 75 9.61 10.13 -10.66
CA PHE A 75 10.46 9.29 -9.81
C PHE A 75 10.37 9.71 -8.33
N THR A 76 10.50 8.75 -7.42
CA THR A 76 10.60 8.99 -5.97
C THR A 76 12.05 8.87 -5.50
N THR A 77 12.40 9.55 -4.41
CA THR A 77 13.72 9.44 -3.76
C THR A 77 13.71 8.50 -2.56
N GLY A 78 12.61 7.76 -2.36
CA GLY A 78 12.50 6.76 -1.31
C GLY A 78 13.41 5.56 -1.57
N TRP A 79 13.59 4.73 -0.55
CA TRP A 79 14.22 3.43 -0.75
C TRP A 79 13.27 2.56 -1.59
N PRO A 80 13.77 1.80 -2.57
CA PRO A 80 12.96 0.80 -3.24
C PRO A 80 12.47 -0.17 -2.16
N GLU A 81 11.15 -0.27 -2.04
CA GLU A 81 10.54 -1.39 -1.32
C GLU A 81 10.56 -2.56 -2.29
N GLU A 82 11.10 -3.70 -1.85
CA GLU A 82 11.08 -4.93 -2.64
C GLU A 82 9.62 -5.31 -2.83
N ASP A 83 9.18 -5.41 -4.09
CA ASP A 83 7.89 -6.00 -4.41
C ASP A 83 7.97 -7.48 -3.99
N VAL A 84 7.35 -7.82 -2.86
CA VAL A 84 7.19 -9.22 -2.45
C VAL A 84 6.12 -9.84 -3.33
N ASP A 85 6.55 -10.63 -4.32
CA ASP A 85 5.66 -11.46 -5.12
C ASP A 85 4.94 -12.46 -4.20
N ASP A 86 3.66 -12.24 -3.92
CA ASP A 86 2.80 -13.18 -3.19
C ASP A 86 2.48 -14.39 -4.10
N GLU A 87 3.41 -15.34 -4.24
CA GLU A 87 3.09 -16.67 -4.80
C GLU A 87 2.20 -17.45 -3.81
N THR A 88 0.88 -17.34 -3.96
CA THR A 88 -0.07 -18.25 -3.28
C THR A 88 -0.29 -19.50 -4.13
N ASP A 89 0.58 -20.50 -3.94
CA ASP A 89 0.39 -21.82 -4.55
C ASP A 89 -0.85 -22.53 -3.97
N ALA A 90 -1.82 -22.77 -4.86
CA ALA A 90 -2.99 -23.57 -4.61
C ALA A 90 -2.62 -25.03 -4.31
N ALA A 91 -3.04 -25.50 -3.13
CA ALA A 91 -2.92 -26.87 -2.69
C ALA A 91 -3.47 -27.88 -3.71
N ASN A 92 -2.64 -28.86 -4.09
CA ASN A 92 -3.08 -30.19 -4.50
C ASN A 92 -2.17 -31.21 -3.81
N GLY A 93 -2.77 -32.04 -2.95
CA GLY A 93 -2.07 -33.04 -2.15
C GLY A 93 -1.70 -34.30 -2.92
N ALA A 94 -0.61 -34.94 -2.49
CA ALA A 94 -0.49 -36.38 -2.35
C ALA A 94 0.77 -36.69 -1.51
N ASP A 95 0.59 -37.62 -0.56
CA ASP A 95 1.56 -38.11 0.42
C ASP A 95 2.85 -38.68 -0.19
N VAL A 96 3.95 -38.71 0.61
CA VAL A 96 4.76 -39.92 0.95
C VAL A 96 5.99 -39.57 1.82
N ASP A 97 5.88 -40.01 3.07
CA ASP A 97 6.82 -40.65 4.03
C ASP A 97 8.37 -40.49 4.04
N ASN A 98 8.87 -40.21 5.26
CA ASN A 98 10.12 -40.55 6.00
C ASN A 98 11.52 -40.57 5.34
N THR A 99 12.51 -39.95 6.00
CA THR A 99 13.57 -40.63 6.80
C THR A 99 14.62 -39.66 7.37
N ASP A 100 15.23 -40.11 8.49
CA ASP A 100 16.14 -39.47 9.44
C ASP A 100 17.52 -38.98 8.93
N ASP A 101 18.13 -38.07 9.69
CA ASP A 101 19.43 -38.22 10.41
C ASP A 101 20.45 -37.03 10.32
N HIS A 102 21.35 -37.04 11.30
CA HIS A 102 22.04 -36.03 12.12
C HIS A 102 23.17 -35.10 11.60
N THR A 103 23.33 -33.96 12.32
CA THR A 103 24.53 -33.19 12.78
C THR A 103 25.53 -32.59 11.75
N THR A 104 26.02 -31.34 11.86
CA THR A 104 26.86 -30.79 12.96
C THR A 104 27.00 -29.24 12.90
N GLU A 105 27.06 -28.62 14.09
CA GLU A 105 27.65 -27.32 14.58
C GLU A 105 28.50 -26.46 13.62
N SER A 106 28.67 -25.13 13.68
CA SER A 106 28.43 -23.96 14.57
C SER A 106 28.70 -22.69 13.67
N ASN A 107 28.28 -21.45 13.90
CA ASN A 107 28.54 -20.57 15.05
C ASN A 107 27.80 -19.21 14.84
N GLY A 108 27.53 -18.50 15.94
CA GLY A 108 26.55 -17.39 16.08
C GLY A 108 26.75 -16.11 15.25
N THR A 109 25.73 -15.25 15.18
CA THR A 109 25.46 -14.25 16.23
C THR A 109 23.98 -13.81 16.25
N ASN A 110 23.41 -13.82 17.45
CA ASN A 110 22.05 -13.36 17.78
C ASN A 110 21.89 -11.84 17.65
N SER A 111 20.72 -11.39 17.18
CA SER A 111 19.97 -10.31 17.84
C SER A 111 18.48 -10.53 17.65
N THR A 112 17.77 -10.50 18.77
CA THR A 112 16.57 -11.27 19.06
C THR A 112 15.30 -10.43 18.85
N LYS A 113 14.37 -10.98 18.07
CA LYS A 113 12.97 -10.57 17.89
C LYS A 113 12.15 -10.79 19.18
N PRO A 114 11.24 -9.89 19.60
CA PRO A 114 10.21 -10.23 20.59
C PRO A 114 9.01 -10.94 19.92
N PRO A 115 8.33 -11.86 20.62
CA PRO A 115 7.30 -12.73 20.06
C PRO A 115 5.95 -12.01 19.99
N THR A 116 5.25 -12.10 18.86
CA THR A 116 3.84 -11.68 18.76
C THR A 116 2.96 -12.90 18.94
N SER A 117 2.13 -12.83 19.98
CA SER A 117 1.07 -13.76 20.32
C SER A 117 0.01 -13.82 19.23
N THR A 118 -0.46 -15.05 18.99
CA THR A 118 -1.64 -15.40 18.21
C THR A 118 -2.88 -14.77 18.83
N ASP A 119 -3.61 -13.98 18.06
CA ASP A 119 -5.04 -13.76 18.27
C ASP A 119 -5.72 -13.78 16.89
N ASN A 120 -6.70 -14.66 16.79
CA ASN A 120 -7.58 -14.83 15.63
C ASN A 120 -8.57 -13.68 15.57
N ASP A 121 -8.58 -12.91 14.49
CA ASP A 121 -9.83 -12.40 13.94
C ASP A 121 -9.66 -12.15 12.43
N GLY A 122 -10.59 -12.68 11.65
CA GLY A 122 -10.53 -12.70 10.20
C GLY A 122 -10.61 -11.29 9.62
N GLN A 123 -9.52 -10.83 9.00
CA GLN A 123 -9.46 -9.57 8.29
C GLN A 123 -9.16 -9.82 6.81
N THR A 124 -10.08 -9.38 5.95
CA THR A 124 -9.98 -9.51 4.51
C THR A 124 -9.04 -8.44 3.97
N THR A 125 -7.79 -8.82 3.76
CA THR A 125 -6.82 -8.07 2.95
C THR A 125 -7.18 -8.27 1.48
N THR A 126 -7.23 -7.21 0.69
CA THR A 126 -7.24 -7.31 -0.77
C THR A 126 -6.03 -6.52 -1.26
N THR A 127 -4.90 -7.20 -1.31
CA THR A 127 -3.81 -6.89 -2.23
C THR A 127 -4.33 -7.14 -3.64
N ILE A 128 -4.08 -6.22 -4.57
CA ILE A 128 -4.49 -6.37 -5.97
C ILE A 128 -3.31 -7.03 -6.69
N ASP A 129 -3.48 -8.32 -7.00
CA ASP A 129 -2.51 -9.14 -7.71
C ASP A 129 -2.32 -8.64 -9.15
N SER A 130 -1.07 -8.50 -9.56
CA SER A 130 -0.69 -8.32 -10.97
C SER A 130 -0.25 -9.66 -11.52
N ASP A 131 -1.15 -10.34 -12.23
CA ASP A 131 -0.81 -11.50 -13.06
C ASP A 131 0.23 -11.11 -14.11
N ASN A 132 1.39 -11.78 -14.12
CA ASN A 132 1.93 -12.25 -15.40
C ASN A 132 2.85 -13.48 -15.26
N LYS A 133 2.46 -14.57 -15.93
CA LYS A 133 3.32 -15.73 -16.20
C LYS A 133 3.56 -15.80 -17.70
N THR A 134 4.80 -15.64 -18.12
CA THR A 134 5.33 -16.09 -19.42
C THR A 134 6.79 -16.48 -19.16
N GLY A 135 7.23 -17.71 -19.37
CA GLY A 135 7.16 -18.42 -20.64
C GLY A 135 8.58 -18.38 -21.24
N ASP A 136 9.37 -19.37 -20.85
CA ASP A 136 10.71 -19.75 -21.32
C ASP A 136 10.96 -19.39 -22.80
N ASN A 137 11.94 -18.54 -23.08
CA ASN A 137 12.65 -18.43 -24.35
C ASN A 137 14.02 -17.79 -24.11
N ASP A 138 15.07 -18.62 -24.25
CA ASP A 138 16.43 -18.20 -24.52
C ASP A 138 16.45 -17.34 -25.81
N ASP A 139 17.01 -16.13 -25.78
CA ASP A 139 17.85 -15.55 -26.83
C ASP A 139 18.24 -14.08 -26.50
N ASP A 140 19.53 -13.79 -26.70
CA ASP A 140 20.25 -12.53 -26.44
C ASP A 140 19.58 -11.24 -27.00
N ALA A 141 19.38 -10.22 -26.16
CA ALA A 141 19.64 -8.79 -26.48
C ALA A 141 19.27 -7.89 -25.28
N ASP A 142 20.25 -7.13 -24.79
CA ASP A 142 20.13 -5.88 -24.00
C ASP A 142 18.86 -5.76 -23.14
N ASP A 143 18.87 -6.41 -21.98
CA ASP A 143 17.86 -6.24 -20.94
C ASP A 143 18.02 -4.82 -20.36
N ASP A 144 17.31 -3.85 -20.96
CA ASP A 144 17.07 -2.53 -20.38
C ASP A 144 16.41 -2.78 -19.02
N GLU A 145 17.23 -2.80 -17.96
CA GLU A 145 16.80 -2.87 -16.57
C GLU A 145 15.58 -1.96 -16.40
N HIS A 146 14.44 -2.54 -16.03
CA HIS A 146 13.23 -1.81 -15.71
C HIS A 146 13.56 -0.87 -14.54
N LEU A 147 14.05 0.33 -14.84
CA LEU A 147 14.23 1.41 -13.89
C LEU A 147 12.87 1.63 -13.27
N ASP A 148 12.68 1.22 -12.01
CA ASP A 148 11.47 1.30 -11.17
C ASP A 148 10.55 2.45 -11.58
N SER A 149 9.75 2.21 -12.63
CA SER A 149 9.07 3.31 -13.29
C SER A 149 7.79 3.53 -12.52
N THR A 150 7.74 4.63 -11.79
CA THR A 150 6.55 5.02 -11.04
C THR A 150 5.34 5.07 -11.99
N THR A 151 4.32 4.26 -11.71
CA THR A 151 3.10 4.20 -12.52
C THR A 151 2.28 5.50 -12.35
N PRO A 152 1.98 6.24 -13.44
CA PRO A 152 1.14 7.42 -13.37
C PRO A 152 -0.25 7.09 -12.82
N SER A 153 -0.69 7.82 -11.79
CA SER A 153 -1.91 7.51 -11.05
C SER A 153 -2.60 8.71 -10.40
N PHE A 154 -3.92 8.64 -10.25
CA PHE A 154 -4.70 9.61 -9.49
C PHE A 154 -6.02 9.00 -8.97
N CYS A 155 -6.66 9.69 -8.02
CA CYS A 155 -7.89 9.24 -7.38
C CYS A 155 -9.07 10.19 -7.61
N LEU A 156 -10.27 9.65 -7.81
CA LEU A 156 -11.54 10.36 -7.73
C LEU A 156 -12.36 9.83 -6.54
N LEU A 157 -13.00 10.74 -5.82
CA LEU A 157 -13.82 10.43 -4.65
C LEU A 157 -15.29 10.78 -4.96
N ASP A 158 -16.18 9.80 -4.84
CA ASP A 158 -17.63 10.01 -4.82
C ASP A 158 -18.12 9.82 -3.37
N ILE A 159 -18.59 10.90 -2.75
CA ILE A 159 -18.97 10.92 -1.34
C ILE A 159 -20.46 11.16 -1.21
N GLN A 160 -21.14 10.23 -0.54
CA GLN A 160 -22.58 10.27 -0.29
C GLN A 160 -22.88 9.95 1.17
N GLY A 161 -23.17 10.98 1.95
CA GLY A 161 -23.45 10.83 3.39
C GLY A 161 -22.21 10.34 4.14
N SER A 162 -22.27 9.09 4.65
CA SER A 162 -21.17 8.41 5.36
C SER A 162 -20.41 7.40 4.49
N VAL A 163 -20.75 7.29 3.21
CA VAL A 163 -20.10 6.37 2.27
C VAL A 163 -19.20 7.17 1.32
N CYS A 164 -18.01 6.65 1.07
CA CYS A 164 -17.10 7.12 0.05
C CYS A 164 -16.77 5.98 -0.91
N VAL A 165 -16.86 6.24 -2.22
CA VAL A 165 -16.34 5.37 -3.27
C VAL A 165 -15.10 6.04 -3.84
N LEU A 166 -13.96 5.37 -3.71
CA LEU A 166 -12.69 5.77 -4.29
C LEU A 166 -12.52 5.06 -5.64
N TYR A 167 -12.23 5.83 -6.67
CA TYR A 167 -11.82 5.35 -7.99
C TYR A 167 -10.35 5.67 -8.18
N ILE A 168 -9.53 4.66 -8.40
CA ILE A 168 -8.09 4.78 -8.62
C ILE A 168 -7.86 4.58 -10.11
N TYR A 169 -7.26 5.56 -10.77
CA TYR A 169 -6.90 5.51 -12.18
C TYR A 169 -5.39 5.34 -12.29
N SER A 170 -4.94 4.30 -13.00
CA SER A 170 -3.53 3.99 -13.21
C SER A 170 -3.25 3.82 -14.71
N LEU A 171 -2.12 4.33 -15.20
CA LEU A 171 -1.69 4.16 -16.59
C LEU A 171 -0.68 3.00 -16.68
N ILE A 172 -1.12 1.86 -17.19
CA ILE A 172 -0.32 0.63 -17.32
C ILE A 172 -0.30 0.23 -18.79
N ASP A 173 0.89 0.04 -19.36
CA ASP A 173 1.10 -0.31 -20.78
C ASP A 173 0.38 0.62 -21.78
N GLY A 174 0.26 1.90 -21.43
CA GLY A 174 -0.44 2.91 -22.24
C GLY A 174 -1.97 2.85 -22.12
N GLU A 175 -2.52 1.96 -21.31
CA GLU A 175 -3.94 1.82 -21.03
C GLU A 175 -4.31 2.33 -19.63
N VAL A 176 -5.52 2.89 -19.51
CA VAL A 176 -6.04 3.35 -18.22
C VAL A 176 -6.77 2.20 -17.55
N LYS A 177 -6.20 1.67 -16.46
CA LYS A 177 -6.88 0.75 -15.55
C LYS A 177 -7.60 1.54 -14.45
N VAL A 178 -8.75 1.03 -14.00
CA VAL A 178 -9.56 1.67 -12.97
C VAL A 178 -9.95 0.67 -11.89
N ASP A 179 -9.49 0.92 -10.66
CA ASP A 179 -9.89 0.16 -9.47
C ASP A 179 -10.90 0.93 -8.65
N LYS A 180 -11.75 0.19 -7.94
CA LYS A 180 -12.83 0.74 -7.12
C LYS A 180 -12.76 0.22 -5.70
N VAL A 181 -12.63 1.12 -4.74
CA VAL A 181 -12.63 0.81 -3.30
C VAL A 181 -13.79 1.54 -2.63
N SER A 182 -14.51 0.87 -1.73
CA SER A 182 -15.59 1.50 -0.96
C SER A 182 -15.24 1.58 0.51
N TYR A 183 -15.41 2.77 1.09
CA TYR A 183 -15.33 3.01 2.52
C TYR A 183 -16.69 3.45 3.05
N ARG A 184 -17.04 3.00 4.25
CA ARG A 184 -18.21 3.45 4.99
C ARG A 184 -17.76 3.80 6.39
N LYS A 185 -18.03 5.03 6.81
CA LYS A 185 -17.89 5.44 8.20
C LYS A 185 -18.97 4.77 9.03
N ASP A 186 -18.56 4.05 10.07
CA ASP A 186 -19.47 3.46 11.03
C ASP A 186 -20.30 4.54 11.73
N SER A 187 -21.57 4.24 11.98
CA SER A 187 -22.41 5.15 12.75
C SER A 187 -21.95 5.15 14.21
N PRO A 188 -21.85 6.31 14.86
CA PRO A 188 -21.52 6.41 16.28
C PRO A 188 -22.59 5.77 17.17
#